data_AF-A0A7C5NQZ8-F1
#
_entry.id   AF-A0A7C5NQZ8-F1
#
_cell.length_a   1.000
_cell.length_b   1.000
_cell.length_c   1.000
_cell.angle_alpha   90.00
_cell.angle_beta   90.00
_cell.angle_gamma   90.00
#
_symmetry.space_group_name_H-M   'P 1'
#
loop_
_entity.id
_entity.type
_entity.pdbx_description
1 polymer ?
#
loop_
_entity_poly.entity_id
_entity_poly.type
_entity_poly.pdbx_seq_one_letter_code
_entity_poly.pdbx_strand_id
1 'polypeptide(L)'
;MPILRVCGFAVISIQADHAQTESRMMSDKWLKISDRQENTAQMSSVAILDPHPGEADKALLIEDIVDQKLRDRKIAVLEVFDGLRQEKADMVRQILVNVDHIIMPLLDELDREIGLSSLGRKKVSMLRSRLRDITSPFAGRLMRRFTSLTPSEVRICDLIRQGMSSKEVASEEHISPATIRTYRYQIRRKLDLLNKRVNLASYLRTMMSED
;
A
#
# COMPACT_ATOMS: atom_id res chain seq x y z
N MET A 1 13.81 -48.14 -36.10
CA MET A 1 12.62 -47.30 -35.81
C MET A 1 11.66 -48.14 -34.99
N PRO A 2 10.97 -47.66 -33.93
CA PRO A 2 11.05 -46.43 -33.12
C PRO A 2 11.84 -46.70 -31.80
N ILE A 3 12.42 -45.76 -31.04
CA ILE A 3 12.00 -44.45 -30.48
C ILE A 3 11.04 -44.61 -29.28
N LEU A 4 11.57 -44.21 -28.10
CA LEU A 4 10.91 -43.75 -26.86
C LEU A 4 10.37 -44.75 -25.80
N ARG A 5 10.71 -44.42 -24.54
CA ARG A 5 10.11 -44.79 -23.23
C ARG A 5 10.69 -45.97 -22.42
N VAL A 6 11.90 -45.80 -21.87
CA VAL A 6 12.21 -46.38 -20.53
C VAL A 6 13.14 -45.45 -19.72
N CYS A 7 12.78 -44.18 -19.56
CA CYS A 7 13.36 -43.31 -18.50
C CYS A 7 12.29 -42.75 -17.54
N GLY A 8 11.05 -43.25 -17.60
CA GLY A 8 9.92 -42.69 -16.86
C GLY A 8 9.54 -43.41 -15.56
N PHE A 9 10.07 -44.61 -15.29
CA PHE A 9 9.60 -45.40 -14.13
C PHE A 9 10.44 -45.20 -12.87
N ALA A 10 11.75 -44.96 -13.01
CA ALA A 10 12.63 -44.76 -11.85
C ALA A 10 12.41 -43.41 -11.13
N VAL A 11 12.01 -42.36 -11.86
CA VAL A 11 11.78 -41.03 -11.28
C VAL A 11 10.44 -40.97 -10.52
N ILE A 12 9.42 -41.69 -10.99
CA ILE A 12 8.11 -41.74 -10.31
C ILE A 12 8.19 -42.55 -9.01
N SER A 13 8.94 -43.65 -8.97
CA SER A 13 9.12 -44.41 -7.71
C SER A 13 9.89 -43.63 -6.65
N ILE A 14 10.88 -42.82 -7.02
CA ILE A 14 11.64 -41.99 -6.06
C ILE A 14 10.78 -40.84 -5.52
N GLN A 15 9.93 -40.22 -6.33
CA GLN A 15 9.01 -39.16 -5.87
C GLN A 15 7.80 -39.71 -5.10
N ALA A 16 7.34 -40.93 -5.42
CA ALA A 16 6.33 -41.62 -4.63
C ALA A 16 6.88 -42.04 -3.25
N ASP A 17 8.11 -42.57 -3.19
CA ASP A 17 8.77 -42.87 -1.92
C ASP A 17 9.09 -41.61 -1.10
N HIS A 18 9.46 -40.49 -1.74
CA HIS A 18 9.66 -39.22 -1.04
C HIS A 18 8.37 -38.67 -0.43
N ALA A 19 7.24 -38.76 -1.15
CA ALA A 19 5.94 -38.35 -0.62
C ALA A 19 5.44 -39.29 0.49
N GLN A 20 5.68 -40.60 0.36
CA GLN A 20 5.32 -41.59 1.39
C GLN A 20 6.20 -41.43 2.65
N THR A 21 7.48 -41.11 2.49
CA THR A 21 8.41 -40.85 3.60
C THR A 21 8.17 -39.50 4.25
N GLU A 22 7.84 -38.44 3.52
CA GLU A 22 7.41 -37.16 4.12
C GLU A 22 6.07 -37.29 4.86
N SER A 23 5.11 -38.04 4.32
CA SER A 23 3.84 -38.29 5.01
C SER A 23 4.02 -39.16 6.25
N ARG A 24 4.92 -40.16 6.23
CA ARG A 24 5.34 -40.92 7.43
C ARG A 24 6.10 -40.06 8.42
N MET A 25 7.03 -39.23 7.95
CA MET A 25 7.84 -38.36 8.81
C MET A 25 6.99 -37.26 9.45
N MET A 26 6.01 -36.70 8.72
CA MET A 26 4.99 -35.82 9.27
C MET A 26 4.10 -36.57 10.25
N SER A 27 3.62 -37.78 9.94
CA SER A 27 2.82 -38.59 10.86
C SER A 27 3.58 -38.91 12.16
N ASP A 28 4.86 -39.24 12.08
CA ASP A 28 5.73 -39.50 13.25
C ASP A 28 6.04 -38.21 14.02
N LYS A 29 6.15 -37.07 13.32
CA LYS A 29 6.34 -35.76 13.95
C LYS A 29 5.05 -35.27 14.62
N TRP A 30 3.90 -35.54 14.01
CA TRP A 30 2.58 -35.31 14.59
C TRP A 30 2.31 -36.24 15.77
N LEU A 31 2.71 -37.52 15.70
CA LEU A 31 2.68 -38.44 16.85
C LEU A 31 3.57 -37.93 17.98
N LYS A 32 4.81 -37.49 17.69
CA LYS A 32 5.70 -36.92 18.72
C LYS A 32 5.17 -35.62 19.33
N ILE A 33 4.42 -34.81 18.58
CA ILE A 33 3.78 -33.60 19.10
C ILE A 33 2.54 -33.97 19.93
N SER A 34 1.76 -34.96 19.49
CA SER A 34 0.60 -35.51 20.22
C SER A 34 1.03 -36.19 21.52
N ASP A 35 2.04 -37.07 21.47
CA ASP A 35 2.64 -37.71 22.64
C ASP A 35 3.28 -36.66 23.56
N ARG A 36 3.83 -35.56 23.03
CA ARG A 36 4.33 -34.46 23.87
C ARG A 36 3.19 -33.68 24.52
N GLN A 37 2.06 -33.51 23.85
CA GLN A 37 0.84 -32.90 24.40
C GLN A 37 0.18 -33.80 25.44
N GLU A 38 0.09 -35.12 25.19
CA GLU A 38 -0.41 -36.12 26.13
C GLU A 38 0.54 -36.31 27.30
N ASN A 39 1.86 -36.27 27.09
CA ASN A 39 2.84 -36.35 28.17
C ASN A 39 2.91 -35.03 28.97
N THR A 40 2.62 -33.86 28.38
CA THR A 40 2.37 -32.62 29.15
C THR A 40 1.05 -32.66 29.91
N ALA A 41 0.00 -33.28 29.34
CA ALA A 41 -1.28 -33.47 30.02
C ALA A 41 -1.20 -34.52 31.14
N GLN A 42 -0.43 -35.60 30.95
CA GLN A 42 -0.15 -36.64 31.93
C GLN A 42 0.86 -36.15 32.99
N MET A 43 1.84 -35.30 32.65
CA MET A 43 2.66 -34.58 33.65
C MET A 43 1.83 -33.56 34.44
N SER A 44 0.76 -33.00 33.89
CA SER A 44 -0.22 -32.22 34.67
C SER A 44 -1.16 -33.10 35.53
N SER A 45 -1.22 -34.41 35.25
CA SER A 45 -2.05 -35.40 35.97
C SER A 45 -1.30 -36.06 37.13
N VAL A 46 0.03 -35.92 37.22
CA VAL A 46 0.80 -36.28 38.42
C VAL A 46 0.62 -35.18 39.46
N ALA A 47 -0.37 -35.41 40.33
CA ALA A 47 -0.69 -34.65 41.53
C ALA A 47 -1.00 -33.15 41.30
N ILE A 48 -2.30 -32.85 41.25
CA ILE A 48 -2.81 -31.62 41.86
C ILE A 48 -2.55 -31.76 43.38
N LEU A 49 -1.31 -31.52 43.82
CA LEU A 49 -1.15 -30.82 45.08
C LEU A 49 -1.75 -29.44 44.79
N ASP A 50 -2.76 -29.05 45.57
CA ASP A 50 -3.15 -27.65 45.61
C ASP A 50 -1.85 -26.83 45.72
N PRO A 51 -1.59 -25.92 44.77
CA PRO A 51 -0.34 -25.17 44.79
C PRO A 51 -0.23 -24.52 46.15
N HIS A 52 0.89 -24.80 46.85
CA HIS A 52 1.15 -24.20 48.15
C HIS A 52 0.92 -22.69 47.99
N PRO A 53 0.17 -21.99 48.87
CA PRO A 53 -0.31 -20.62 48.60
C PRO A 53 0.74 -19.66 48.02
N GLY A 54 2.01 -19.80 48.43
CA GLY A 54 3.13 -19.01 47.89
C GLY A 54 3.62 -19.34 46.47
N GLU A 55 3.20 -20.43 45.81
CA GLU A 55 3.51 -20.74 44.41
C GLU A 55 2.44 -20.21 43.44
N ALA A 56 1.15 -20.26 43.83
CA ALA A 56 0.07 -19.62 43.08
C ALA A 56 0.25 -18.09 43.04
N ASP A 57 0.63 -17.49 44.17
CA ASP A 57 0.92 -16.05 44.27
C ASP A 57 2.09 -15.62 43.37
N LYS A 58 3.12 -16.49 43.24
CA LYS A 58 4.26 -16.24 42.33
C LYS A 58 3.87 -16.34 40.86
N ALA A 59 3.03 -17.30 40.50
CA ALA A 59 2.54 -17.46 39.13
C ALA A 59 1.69 -16.26 38.69
N LEU A 60 0.79 -15.78 39.56
CA LEU A 60 -0.02 -14.59 39.33
C LEU A 60 0.83 -13.32 39.18
N LEU A 61 1.88 -13.18 40.00
CA LEU A 61 2.83 -12.07 39.89
C LEU A 61 3.62 -12.10 38.57
N ILE A 62 4.02 -13.29 38.09
CA ILE A 62 4.72 -13.44 36.81
C ILE A 62 3.78 -13.08 35.65
N GLU A 63 2.53 -13.51 35.70
CA GLU A 63 1.53 -13.19 34.68
C GLU A 63 1.30 -11.68 34.59
N ASP A 64 1.11 -10.98 35.72
CA ASP A 64 0.93 -9.52 35.72
C ASP A 64 2.18 -8.77 35.25
N ILE A 65 3.39 -9.24 35.61
CA ILE A 65 4.66 -8.67 35.09
C ILE A 65 4.76 -8.82 33.57
N VAL A 66 4.39 -9.98 33.03
CA VAL A 66 4.41 -10.23 31.58
C VAL A 66 3.38 -9.33 30.89
N ASP A 67 2.18 -9.24 31.43
CA ASP A 67 1.10 -8.40 30.91
C ASP A 67 1.46 -6.91 30.95
N GLN A 68 2.06 -6.44 32.05
CA GLN A 68 2.56 -5.08 32.15
C GLN A 68 3.65 -4.81 31.10
N LYS A 69 4.58 -5.74 30.90
CA LYS A 69 5.63 -5.61 29.88
C LYS A 69 5.08 -5.65 28.46
N LEU A 70 3.99 -6.37 28.21
CA LEU A 70 3.26 -6.33 26.94
C LEU A 70 2.55 -5.00 26.73
N ARG A 71 1.91 -4.45 27.76
CA ARG A 71 1.28 -3.13 27.75
C ARG A 71 2.32 -2.05 27.44
N ASP A 72 3.45 -2.04 28.13
CA ASP A 72 4.53 -1.06 27.95
C ASP A 72 5.08 -1.10 26.51
N ARG A 73 5.34 -2.30 25.97
CA ARG A 73 5.79 -2.46 24.58
C ARG A 73 4.77 -1.95 23.58
N LYS A 74 3.48 -2.22 23.81
CA LYS A 74 2.40 -1.76 22.94
C LYS A 74 2.31 -0.23 22.94
N ILE A 75 2.42 0.41 24.10
CA ILE A 75 2.42 1.87 24.23
C ILE A 75 3.61 2.46 23.49
N ALA A 76 4.83 1.96 23.72
CA ALA A 76 6.03 2.45 23.05
C ALA A 76 5.93 2.39 21.51
N VAL A 77 5.34 1.31 20.97
CA VAL A 77 5.11 1.18 19.53
C VAL A 77 4.11 2.22 19.02
N LEU A 78 3.03 2.46 19.75
CA LEU A 78 2.02 3.47 19.37
C LEU A 78 2.60 4.88 19.39
N GLU A 79 3.40 5.23 20.40
CA GLU A 79 4.10 6.51 20.49
C GLU A 79 5.05 6.73 19.32
N VAL A 80 5.83 5.71 18.94
CA VAL A 80 6.69 5.77 17.76
C VAL A 80 5.86 5.98 16.48
N PHE A 81 4.74 5.28 16.31
CA PHE A 81 3.87 5.48 15.15
C PHE A 81 3.26 6.88 15.10
N ASP A 82 2.86 7.44 16.23
CA ASP A 82 2.33 8.79 16.31
C ASP A 82 3.40 9.84 16.01
N GLY A 83 4.61 9.66 16.54
CA GLY A 83 5.77 10.49 16.19
C GLY A 83 6.05 10.48 14.68
N LEU A 84 6.09 9.29 14.07
CA LEU A 84 6.30 9.15 12.62
C LEU A 84 5.17 9.79 11.79
N ARG A 85 3.92 9.70 12.25
CA ARG A 85 2.78 10.36 11.60
C ARG A 85 2.93 11.87 11.65
N GLN A 86 3.30 12.42 12.80
CA GLN A 86 3.51 13.86 12.99
C GLN A 86 4.68 14.37 12.15
N GLU A 87 5.84 13.72 12.21
CA GLU A 87 7.02 14.10 11.44
C GLU A 87 6.72 14.10 9.92
N LYS A 88 5.99 13.10 9.44
CA LYS A 88 5.53 13.06 8.05
C LYS A 88 4.60 14.24 7.72
N ALA A 89 3.65 14.56 8.60
CA ALA A 89 2.73 15.67 8.39
C ALA A 89 3.48 17.02 8.39
N ASP A 90 4.48 17.17 9.25
CA ASP A 90 5.34 18.35 9.32
C ASP A 90 6.18 18.50 8.05
N MET A 91 6.79 17.42 7.56
CA MET A 91 7.51 17.42 6.28
C MET A 91 6.61 17.82 5.12
N VAL A 92 5.40 17.26 5.03
CA VAL A 92 4.44 17.60 3.97
C VAL A 92 4.06 19.09 4.04
N ARG A 93 3.79 19.61 5.24
CA ARG A 93 3.48 21.04 5.45
C ARG A 93 4.66 21.93 5.02
N GLN A 94 5.88 21.58 5.40
CA GLN A 94 7.06 22.35 5.02
C GLN A 94 7.27 22.36 3.50
N ILE A 95 7.07 21.23 2.82
CA ILE A 95 7.19 21.14 1.36
C ILE A 95 6.14 22.03 0.69
N LEU A 96 4.88 21.99 1.15
CA LEU A 96 3.82 22.84 0.61
C LEU A 96 4.14 24.33 0.75
N VAL A 97 4.53 24.76 1.95
CA VAL A 97 4.93 26.16 2.22
C VAL A 97 6.07 26.59 1.30
N ASN A 98 7.12 25.76 1.18
CA ASN A 98 8.26 26.08 0.33
C ASN A 98 7.86 26.16 -1.16
N VAL A 99 7.01 25.26 -1.63
CA VAL A 99 6.56 25.27 -3.02
C VAL A 99 5.69 26.51 -3.29
N ASP A 100 4.68 26.78 -2.46
CA ASP A 100 3.70 27.84 -2.70
C ASP A 100 4.26 29.24 -2.47
N HIS A 101 5.14 29.43 -1.47
CA HIS A 101 5.63 30.76 -1.09
C HIS A 101 7.03 31.09 -1.56
N ILE A 102 7.81 30.09 -2.01
CA ILE A 102 9.18 30.33 -2.50
C ILE A 102 9.28 29.95 -3.97
N ILE A 103 8.95 28.70 -4.33
CA ILE A 103 9.21 28.20 -5.69
C ILE A 103 8.21 28.78 -6.70
N MET A 104 6.92 28.81 -6.39
CA MET A 104 5.90 29.33 -7.32
C MET A 104 6.11 30.81 -7.67
N PRO A 105 6.38 31.72 -6.71
CA PRO A 105 6.70 33.11 -7.03
C PRO A 105 7.94 33.27 -7.92
N LEU A 106 8.99 32.46 -7.70
CA LEU A 106 10.17 32.47 -8.56
C LEU A 106 9.85 32.02 -9.99
N LEU A 107 8.99 31.02 -10.17
CA LEU A 107 8.53 30.61 -11.49
C LEU A 107 7.67 31.69 -12.15
N ASP A 108 6.85 32.42 -11.38
CA ASP A 108 6.06 33.54 -11.88
C ASP A 108 6.94 34.71 -12.32
N GLU A 109 8.03 34.98 -11.60
CA GLU A 109 9.03 35.98 -11.96
C GLU A 109 9.76 35.59 -13.25
N LEU A 110 10.24 34.34 -13.34
CA LEU A 110 10.91 33.80 -14.54
C LEU A 110 9.99 33.82 -15.77
N ASP A 111 8.70 33.53 -15.61
CA ASP A 111 7.74 33.56 -16.72
C ASP A 111 7.50 34.99 -17.25
N ARG A 112 7.69 36.00 -16.41
CA ARG A 112 7.53 37.43 -16.75
C ARG A 112 8.81 38.05 -17.33
N GLU A 113 9.95 37.38 -17.22
CA GLU A 113 11.24 37.92 -17.64
C GLU A 113 11.30 38.21 -19.15
N ILE A 114 11.73 39.44 -19.51
CA ILE A 114 11.81 39.90 -20.89
C ILE A 114 13.05 39.26 -21.54
N GLY A 115 12.82 38.35 -22.50
CA GLY A 115 13.88 37.60 -23.17
C GLY A 115 13.69 36.08 -23.16
N LEU A 116 12.70 35.59 -22.40
CA LEU A 116 12.39 34.15 -22.38
C LEU A 116 11.83 33.69 -23.74
N SER A 117 12.56 32.76 -24.39
CA SER A 117 12.12 32.14 -25.65
C SER A 117 10.80 31.37 -25.47
N SER A 118 10.09 31.12 -26.57
CA SER A 118 8.86 30.31 -26.58
C SER A 118 9.06 28.92 -25.96
N LEU A 119 10.22 28.28 -26.23
CA LEU A 119 10.62 27.02 -25.61
C LEU A 119 10.88 27.18 -24.11
N GLY A 120 11.49 28.29 -23.68
CA GLY A 120 11.74 28.62 -22.28
C GLY A 120 10.44 28.72 -21.48
N ARG A 121 9.45 29.47 -21.98
CA ARG A 121 8.11 29.58 -21.34
C ARG A 121 7.42 28.23 -21.22
N LYS A 122 7.52 27.39 -22.27
CA LYS A 122 6.97 26.04 -22.22
C LYS A 122 7.63 25.18 -21.13
N LYS A 123 8.96 25.29 -20.94
CA LYS A 123 9.68 24.58 -19.87
C LYS A 123 9.23 25.07 -18.48
N VAL A 124 9.07 26.37 -18.28
CA VAL A 124 8.57 26.96 -17.01
C VAL A 124 7.16 26.45 -16.70
N SER A 125 6.26 26.46 -17.69
CA SER A 125 4.91 25.91 -17.55
C SER A 125 4.91 24.42 -17.16
N MET A 126 5.74 23.60 -17.82
CA MET A 126 5.89 22.18 -17.48
C MET A 126 6.42 21.97 -16.05
N LEU A 127 7.39 22.78 -15.62
CA LEU A 127 7.94 22.69 -14.26
C LEU A 127 6.89 23.07 -13.21
N ARG A 128 6.12 24.13 -13.47
CA ARG A 128 4.99 24.57 -12.64
C ARG A 128 3.94 23.47 -12.48
N SER A 129 3.55 22.82 -13.58
CA SER A 129 2.62 21.68 -13.56
C SER A 129 3.16 20.51 -12.73
N ARG A 130 4.43 20.11 -12.94
CA ARG A 130 5.02 18.99 -12.19
C ARG A 130 5.13 19.26 -10.69
N LEU A 131 5.45 20.49 -10.30
CA LEU A 131 5.51 20.87 -8.88
C LEU A 131 4.12 20.86 -8.24
N ARG A 132 3.08 21.30 -8.96
CA ARG A 132 1.69 21.15 -8.52
C ARG A 132 1.28 19.68 -8.38
N ASP A 133 1.72 18.81 -9.27
CA ASP A 133 1.42 17.38 -9.15
C ASP A 133 2.06 16.76 -7.90
N ILE A 134 3.32 17.11 -7.62
CA ILE A 134 4.06 16.62 -6.43
C ILE A 134 3.38 17.09 -5.14
N THR A 135 2.88 18.32 -5.13
CA THR A 135 2.21 18.92 -3.98
C THR A 135 0.73 18.60 -3.89
N SER A 136 0.14 17.99 -4.92
CA SER A 136 -1.30 17.70 -4.96
C SER A 136 -1.66 16.59 -3.97
N PRO A 137 -2.43 16.89 -2.90
CA PRO A 137 -2.90 15.87 -1.98
C PRO A 137 -3.89 14.90 -2.65
N PHE A 138 -4.49 15.30 -3.77
CA PHE A 138 -5.35 14.45 -4.60
C PHE A 138 -4.55 13.35 -5.33
N ALA A 139 -3.44 13.72 -5.99
CA ALA A 139 -2.64 12.77 -6.76
C ALA A 139 -2.09 11.64 -5.87
N GLY A 140 -1.55 12.00 -4.70
CA GLY A 140 -1.05 11.02 -3.71
C GLY A 140 -2.15 10.09 -3.18
N ARG A 141 -3.37 10.60 -2.93
CA ARG A 141 -4.51 9.76 -2.52
C ARG A 141 -4.95 8.83 -3.63
N LEU A 142 -5.07 9.33 -4.85
CA LEU A 142 -5.53 8.56 -6.00
C LEU A 142 -4.55 7.44 -6.35
N MET A 143 -3.24 7.71 -6.34
CA MET A 143 -2.20 6.69 -6.58
C MET A 143 -2.15 5.63 -5.49
N ARG A 144 -2.41 6.00 -4.23
CA ARG A 144 -2.49 5.04 -3.12
C ARG A 144 -3.72 4.14 -3.21
N ARG A 145 -4.87 4.70 -3.58
CA ARG A 145 -6.14 3.96 -3.68
C ARG A 145 -6.23 3.15 -4.99
N PHE A 146 -5.59 3.61 -6.06
CA PHE A 146 -5.61 3.00 -7.39
C PHE A 146 -4.20 2.90 -7.98
N THR A 147 -3.48 1.85 -7.58
CA THR A 147 -2.10 1.58 -8.03
C THR A 147 -1.98 1.27 -9.53
N SER A 148 -3.09 0.98 -10.21
CA SER A 148 -3.16 0.70 -11.64
C SER A 148 -3.19 1.96 -12.53
N LEU A 149 -3.37 3.15 -11.94
CA LEU A 149 -3.34 4.42 -12.66
C LEU A 149 -1.91 4.86 -12.93
N THR A 150 -1.67 5.28 -14.16
CA THR A 150 -0.41 5.89 -14.58
C THR A 150 -0.35 7.36 -14.18
N PRO A 151 0.84 7.96 -14.03
CA PRO A 151 0.98 9.38 -13.70
C PRO A 151 0.22 10.32 -14.66
N SER A 152 0.16 9.98 -15.95
CA SER A 152 -0.61 10.75 -16.94
C SER A 152 -2.12 10.64 -16.72
N GLU A 153 -2.63 9.46 -16.35
CA GLU A 153 -4.05 9.30 -16.01
C GLU A 153 -4.40 10.03 -14.71
N VAL A 154 -3.49 10.08 -13.72
CA VAL A 154 -3.68 10.82 -12.47
C VAL A 154 -3.78 12.32 -12.74
N ARG A 155 -2.90 12.88 -13.58
CA ARG A 155 -2.99 14.28 -14.03
C ARG A 155 -4.32 14.60 -14.70
N ILE A 156 -4.73 13.76 -15.66
CA ILE A 156 -6.02 13.91 -16.33
C ILE A 156 -7.19 13.80 -15.34
N CYS A 157 -7.11 12.92 -14.33
CA CYS A 157 -8.10 12.85 -13.26
C CYS A 157 -8.19 14.17 -12.49
N ASP A 158 -7.07 14.83 -12.21
CA ASP A 158 -7.07 16.09 -11.46
C ASP A 158 -7.75 17.21 -12.26
N LEU A 159 -7.43 17.33 -13.56
CA LEU A 159 -8.09 18.30 -14.45
C LEU A 159 -9.61 18.03 -14.59
N ILE A 160 -10.01 16.76 -14.70
CA ILE A 160 -11.43 16.38 -14.75
C ILE A 160 -12.14 16.69 -13.42
N ARG A 161 -11.48 16.47 -12.28
CA ARG A 161 -12.00 16.77 -10.95
C ARG A 161 -12.26 18.26 -10.77
N GLN A 162 -11.39 19.11 -11.31
CA GLN A 162 -11.54 20.57 -11.33
C GLN A 162 -12.71 21.05 -12.21
N GLY A 163 -13.36 20.15 -12.96
CA GLY A 163 -14.55 20.45 -13.77
C GLY A 163 -14.25 20.77 -15.23
N MET A 164 -13.00 20.64 -15.68
CA MET A 164 -12.62 20.91 -17.06
C MET A 164 -13.29 19.92 -18.02
N SER A 165 -13.74 20.44 -19.16
CA SER A 165 -14.29 19.66 -20.27
C SER A 165 -13.21 18.90 -21.04
N SER A 166 -13.57 17.86 -21.79
CA SER A 166 -12.59 17.13 -22.62
C SER A 166 -11.85 18.01 -23.62
N LYS A 167 -12.43 19.16 -24.02
CA LYS A 167 -11.78 20.11 -24.93
C LYS A 167 -10.74 20.95 -24.20
N GLU A 168 -11.07 21.43 -23.00
CA GLU A 168 -10.14 22.22 -22.17
C GLU A 168 -8.97 21.36 -21.68
N VAL A 169 -9.25 20.14 -21.22
CA VAL A 169 -8.19 19.18 -20.84
C VAL A 169 -7.28 18.86 -22.02
N ALA A 170 -7.84 18.74 -23.23
CA ALA A 170 -7.06 18.50 -24.44
C ALA A 170 -6.15 19.69 -24.78
N SER A 171 -6.65 20.92 -24.63
CA SER A 171 -5.87 22.14 -24.80
C SER A 171 -4.73 22.25 -23.78
N GLU A 172 -5.01 21.94 -22.51
CA GLU A 172 -4.04 21.98 -21.40
C GLU A 172 -2.92 20.95 -21.58
N GLU A 173 -3.28 19.71 -21.94
CA GLU A 173 -2.33 18.61 -22.13
C GLU A 173 -1.71 18.59 -23.55
N HIS A 174 -2.07 19.55 -24.41
CA HIS A 174 -1.61 19.64 -25.81
C HIS A 174 -1.79 18.35 -26.63
N ILE A 175 -2.92 17.65 -26.43
CA ILE A 175 -3.27 16.41 -27.14
C ILE A 175 -4.67 16.50 -27.72
N SER A 176 -5.03 15.55 -28.59
CA SER A 176 -6.34 15.61 -29.24
C SER A 176 -7.49 15.36 -28.24
N PRO A 177 -8.66 16.02 -28.43
CA PRO A 177 -9.86 15.70 -27.66
C PRO A 177 -10.29 14.23 -27.77
N ALA A 178 -9.99 13.58 -28.89
CA ALA A 178 -10.24 12.14 -29.07
C ALA A 178 -9.37 11.30 -28.13
N THR A 179 -8.09 11.66 -27.98
CA THR A 179 -7.16 11.03 -27.03
C THR A 179 -7.67 11.19 -25.59
N ILE A 180 -8.17 12.37 -25.22
CA ILE A 180 -8.76 12.59 -23.89
C ILE A 180 -9.99 11.72 -23.67
N ARG A 181 -10.85 11.51 -24.68
CA ARG A 181 -11.98 10.56 -24.56
C ARG A 181 -11.50 9.14 -24.27
N THR A 182 -10.44 8.70 -24.94
CA THR A 182 -9.82 7.39 -24.68
C THR A 182 -9.28 7.33 -23.25
N TYR A 183 -8.54 8.35 -22.79
CA TYR A 183 -8.09 8.42 -21.40
C TYR A 183 -9.25 8.35 -20.41
N ARG A 184 -10.34 9.11 -20.63
CA ARG A 184 -11.53 9.06 -19.76
C ARG A 184 -12.17 7.67 -19.72
N TYR A 185 -12.21 6.96 -20.84
CA TYR A 185 -12.68 5.57 -20.87
C TYR A 185 -11.74 4.65 -20.07
N GLN A 186 -10.43 4.76 -20.26
CA GLN A 186 -9.45 3.95 -19.54
C GLN A 186 -9.49 4.20 -18.03
N ILE A 187 -9.59 5.47 -17.63
CA ILE A 187 -9.77 5.87 -16.24
C ILE A 187 -11.05 5.25 -15.68
N ARG A 188 -12.19 5.35 -16.37
CA ARG A 188 -13.44 4.71 -15.92
C ARG A 188 -13.31 3.19 -15.79
N ARG A 189 -12.55 2.54 -16.68
CA ARG A 189 -12.27 1.10 -16.59
C ARG A 189 -11.44 0.77 -15.36
N LYS A 190 -10.36 1.52 -15.10
CA LYS A 190 -9.46 1.31 -13.95
C LYS A 190 -10.08 1.68 -12.60
N LEU A 191 -11.12 2.51 -12.60
CA LEU A 191 -11.90 2.89 -11.40
C LEU A 191 -13.18 2.06 -11.22
N ASP A 192 -13.38 1.01 -12.02
CA ASP A 192 -14.59 0.16 -12.00
C ASP A 192 -15.90 0.95 -12.13
N LEU A 193 -15.92 1.92 -13.05
CA LEU A 193 -17.05 2.82 -13.32
C LEU A 193 -17.72 2.57 -14.68
N LEU A 194 -17.25 1.63 -15.51
CA LEU A 194 -17.78 1.46 -16.88
C LEU A 194 -19.30 1.27 -16.93
N ASN A 195 -19.84 0.42 -16.05
CA ASN A 195 -21.26 0.10 -16.02
C ASN A 195 -22.05 0.92 -14.99
N LYS A 196 -21.43 1.94 -14.39
CA LYS A 196 -22.06 2.78 -13.36
C LYS A 196 -22.52 4.10 -13.97
N ARG A 197 -23.77 4.50 -13.70
CA ARG A 197 -24.33 5.82 -14.07
C ARG A 197 -23.79 6.95 -13.17
N VAL A 198 -22.48 6.95 -12.91
CA VAL A 198 -21.82 7.95 -12.07
C VAL A 198 -20.96 8.85 -12.94
N ASN A 199 -21.09 10.16 -12.75
CA ASN A 199 -20.25 11.16 -13.42
C ASN A 199 -18.82 11.10 -12.85
N LEU A 200 -17.82 10.96 -13.74
CA LEU A 200 -16.42 10.81 -13.34
C LEU A 200 -15.91 11.99 -12.51
N ALA A 201 -16.22 13.24 -12.88
CA ALA A 201 -15.76 14.41 -12.15
C ALA A 201 -16.38 14.47 -10.74
N SER A 202 -17.66 14.11 -10.62
CA SER A 202 -18.34 14.06 -9.32
C SER A 202 -17.76 12.98 -8.42
N TYR A 203 -17.51 11.78 -8.97
CA TYR A 203 -16.86 10.68 -8.25
C TYR A 203 -15.46 11.07 -7.72
N LEU A 204 -14.64 11.69 -8.57
CA LEU A 204 -13.29 12.13 -8.19
C LEU A 204 -13.30 13.25 -7.14
N ARG A 205 -14.37 14.06 -7.06
CA ARG A 205 -14.53 15.07 -5.99
C ARG A 205 -14.94 14.44 -4.66
N THR A 206 -15.88 13.50 -4.66
CA THR A 206 -16.29 12.78 -3.44
C THR A 206 -15.13 12.03 -2.81
N MET A 207 -14.20 11.52 -3.63
CA MET A 207 -12.93 10.92 -3.17
C MET A 207 -12.04 11.86 -2.35
N MET A 208 -12.31 13.17 -2.33
CA MET A 208 -11.58 14.14 -1.51
C MET A 208 -12.32 14.56 -0.23
N SER A 209 -13.59 14.21 -0.08
CA SER A 209 -14.45 14.62 1.05
C SER A 209 -14.70 13.52 2.08
N GLU A 210 -14.17 12.31 1.87
CA GLU A 210 -14.18 11.25 2.89
C GLU A 210 -12.99 11.47 3.85
N ASP A 211 -13.19 12.35 4.83
CA ASP A 211 -12.43 12.40 6.10
C ASP A 211 -13.45 12.46 7.25
#